data_AF-A0A2J4P993-F1
#
_entry.id   AF-A0A2J4P993-F1
#
_cell.length_a   1.000
_cell.length_b   1.000
_cell.length_c   1.000
_cell.angle_alpha   90.00
_cell.angle_beta   90.00
_cell.angle_gamma   90.00
#
_symmetry.space_group_name_H-M   'P 1'
#
loop_
_entity.id
_entity.type
_entity.pdbx_description
1 polymer ?
#
loop_
_entity_poly.entity_id
_entity_poly.type
_entity_poly.pdbx_seq_one_letter_code
_entity_poly.pdbx_strand_id
1 'polypeptide(L)' 'VQHSRVRSITGVWAHVVAETVCLHGDGEHALDFARRLRAAFAGRNIQVSAEIE' A
#
# COMPACT_ATOMS: atom_id res chain seq x y z
N VAL A 1 3.92 3.39 3.36
CA VAL A 1 3.24 3.55 4.67
C VAL A 1 4.22 3.97 5.76
N GLN A 2 5.12 3.10 6.23
CA GLN A 2 5.94 3.32 7.45
C GLN A 2 6.86 4.56 7.49
N HIS A 3 7.29 5.09 6.35
CA HIS A 3 8.29 6.17 6.29
C HIS A 3 7.82 7.44 5.57
N SER A 4 6.54 7.50 5.18
CA SER A 4 5.93 8.66 4.51
C SER A 4 6.74 9.22 3.33
N ARG A 5 7.41 8.34 2.58
CA ARG A 5 8.17 8.69 1.37
C ARG A 5 8.21 7.55 0.36
N VAL A 6 8.40 7.90 -0.90
CA VAL A 6 8.62 6.99 -2.03
C VAL A 6 9.81 7.47 -2.85
N ARG A 7 10.58 6.54 -3.43
CA ARG A 7 11.67 6.90 -4.35
C ARG A 7 11.09 7.13 -5.73
N SER A 8 11.30 8.31 -6.30
CA SER A 8 10.87 8.66 -7.66
C SER A 8 11.69 7.91 -8.71
N ILE A 9 11.21 7.93 -9.96
CA ILE A 9 11.94 7.39 -11.11
C ILE A 9 13.25 8.14 -11.41
N THR A 10 13.38 9.39 -10.94
CA THR A 10 14.62 10.18 -11.02
C THR A 10 15.55 9.93 -9.82
N GLY A 11 15.16 9.04 -8.90
CA GLY A 11 15.96 8.63 -7.75
C GLY A 11 15.80 9.51 -6.50
N VAL A 12 15.01 10.58 -6.57
CA VAL A 12 14.75 11.51 -5.45
C VAL A 12 13.69 10.93 -4.51
N TRP A 13 13.81 11.17 -3.20
CA TRP A 13 12.77 10.82 -2.25
C TRP A 13 11.67 11.89 -2.23
N ALA A 14 10.45 11.50 -2.61
CA ALA A 14 9.26 12.35 -2.50
C ALA A 14 8.48 12.00 -1.24
N HIS A 15 8.06 13.01 -0.49
CA HIS A 15 7.20 12.83 0.68
C HIS A 15 5.75 12.59 0.28
N VAL A 16 5.07 11.68 0.97
CA VAL A 16 3.66 11.34 0.73
C VAL A 16 2.94 11.10 2.06
N VAL A 17 1.68 11.52 2.14
CA VAL A 17 0.76 11.10 3.20
C VAL A 17 -0.02 9.90 2.66
N ALA A 18 0.21 8.72 3.24
CA ALA A 18 -0.29 7.44 2.71
C ALA A 18 -1.43 6.90 3.57
N GLU A 19 -2.58 7.59 3.56
CA GLU A 19 -3.77 7.24 4.34
C GLU A 19 -4.53 6.07 3.72
N THR A 20 -4.61 6.04 2.38
CA THR A 20 -5.19 4.95 1.60
C THR A 20 -4.27 4.55 0.45
N VAL A 21 -4.40 3.30 0.01
CA VAL A 21 -3.68 2.76 -1.14
C VAL A 21 -4.73 2.25 -2.13
N CYS A 22 -4.76 2.84 -3.33
CA CYS A 22 -5.59 2.35 -4.41
C CYS A 22 -5.01 1.02 -4.93
N LEU A 23 -5.86 0.01 -5.07
CA LEU A 23 -5.53 -1.26 -5.69
C LEU A 23 -6.43 -1.47 -6.90
N HIS A 24 -5.82 -1.92 -7.99
CA HIS A 24 -6.57 -2.42 -9.13
C HIS A 24 -7.20 -3.78 -8.78
N GLY A 25 -8.29 -4.11 -9.46
CA GLY A 25 -9.08 -5.33 -9.27
C GLY A 25 -9.62 -5.88 -10.60
N ASP A 26 -8.95 -5.55 -11.70
CA ASP A 26 -9.36 -5.78 -13.08
C ASP A 26 -9.00 -7.18 -13.63
N GLY A 27 -8.39 -8.04 -12.82
CA GLY A 27 -8.13 -9.44 -13.19
C GLY A 27 -7.54 -10.28 -12.06
N GLU A 28 -7.32 -11.57 -12.32
CA GLU A 28 -6.80 -12.54 -11.34
C GLU A 28 -5.45 -12.11 -10.74
N HIS A 29 -4.56 -11.56 -11.57
CA HIS A 29 -3.27 -11.03 -11.13
C HIS A 29 -3.42 -9.91 -10.09
N ALA A 30 -4.46 -9.08 -10.21
CA ALA A 30 -4.72 -7.99 -9.29
C ALA A 30 -5.14 -8.53 -7.90
N LEU A 31 -5.92 -9.61 -7.86
CA LEU A 31 -6.29 -10.28 -6.61
C LEU A 31 -5.07 -10.92 -5.93
N ASP A 32 -4.20 -11.59 -6.69
CA ASP A 32 -2.96 -12.14 -6.15
C ASP A 32 -2.07 -11.05 -5.54
N PHE A 33 -1.97 -9.91 -6.21
CA PHE A 33 -1.24 -8.75 -5.70
C PHE A 33 -1.88 -8.23 -4.40
N ALA A 34 -3.21 -8.06 -4.36
CA ALA A 34 -3.92 -7.59 -3.18
C ALA A 34 -3.70 -8.53 -1.97
N ARG A 35 -3.72 -9.86 -2.18
CA ARG A 35 -3.44 -10.85 -1.13
C ARG A 35 -2.01 -10.75 -0.61
N ARG A 36 -1.03 -10.65 -1.50
CA ARG A 36 0.38 -10.49 -1.13
C ARG A 36 0.63 -9.20 -0.34
N LEU A 37 0.03 -8.10 -0.78
CA LEU A 37 0.15 -6.82 -0.08
C LEU A 37 -0.47 -6.89 1.31
N ARG A 38 -1.67 -7.48 1.45
CA ARG A 38 -2.33 -7.65 2.75
C ARG A 38 -1.50 -8.49 3.72
N ALA A 39 -0.91 -9.59 3.24
CA ALA A 39 -0.02 -10.42 4.06
C ALA A 39 1.25 -9.66 4.49
N ALA A 40 1.85 -8.88 3.59
CA ALA A 40 3.03 -8.06 3.90
C ALA A 40 2.72 -6.96 4.93
N PHE A 41 1.53 -6.36 4.88
CA PHE A 41 1.08 -5.39 5.89
C PHE A 41 0.86 -6.06 7.25
N ALA A 42 0.21 -7.22 7.29
CA ALA A 42 0.03 -7.98 8.53
C ALA A 42 1.38 -8.35 9.18
N GLY A 43 2.35 -8.85 8.39
CA GLY A 43 3.70 -9.17 8.88
C GLY A 43 4.51 -7.97 9.36
N ARG A 44 4.07 -6.74 9.08
CA ARG A 44 4.67 -5.48 9.53
C ARG A 44 3.83 -4.76 10.59
N ASN A 45 2.79 -5.40 11.11
CA ASN A 45 1.83 -4.82 12.04
C ASN A 45 1.16 -3.53 11.51
N ILE A 46 0.87 -3.49 10.21
CA ILE A 46 0.12 -2.40 9.58
C ILE A 46 -1.34 -2.85 9.49
N GLN A 47 -2.21 -2.21 10.26
CA GLN A 47 -3.65 -2.48 10.22
C GLN A 47 -4.24 -2.03 8.89
N VAL A 48 -5.11 -2.87 8.33
CA VAL A 48 -5.95 -2.51 7.18
C VAL A 48 -7.39 -2.58 7.65
N SER A 49 -7.98 -1.41 7.79
CA SER A 49 -9.37 -1.18 8.17
C SER A 49 -9.96 -0.10 7.28
N ALA A 50 -11.29 -0.09 7.17
CA ALA A 50 -11.98 1.08 6.71
C ALA A 50 -12.00 2.13 7.82
N GLU A 51 -12.27 3.38 7.46
CA GLU A 51 -12.62 4.41 8.42
C GLU A 51 -13.95 4.02 9.08
N ILE A 52 -14.05 4.21 10.40
CA ILE A 52 -15.27 3.97 11.17
C ILE A 52 -15.77 5.37 11.53
N GLU A 53 -16.72 5.89 10.75
CA GLU A 53 -17.59 6.99 11.16
C GLU A 53 -18.84 6.44 11.84
#